data_AF-A0KXM7-F1
#
_entry.id   AF-A0KXM7-F1
#
_cell.length_a   1.000
_cell.length_b   1.000
_cell.length_c   1.000
_cell.angle_alpha   90.00
_cell.angle_beta   90.00
_cell.angle_gamma   90.00
#
_symmetry.space_group_name_H-M   'P 1'
#
loop_
_entity.id
_entity.type
_entity.pdbx_description
1 polymer ?
#
loop_
_entity_poly.entity_id
_entity_poly.type
_entity_poly.pdbx_seq_one_letter_code
_entity_poly.pdbx_strand_id
1 'polypeptide(L)'
;MSIELQEQIDKLRYHVKMLAESVDYREHPIPALVIQMDWDDSDLNRAHDVFEKYDEKLEAGEAVNWHEFEHKLREEFSIGYQTVKSIIIAFYANHQWTNVCREYAKAYECVEFHHITRGEGDL
;
A
#
# COMPACT_ATOMS: atom_id res chain seq x y z
N MET A 1 6.50 -31.36 -7.66
CA MET A 1 7.13 -30.27 -8.43
C MET A 1 8.62 -30.60 -8.55
N SER A 2 9.22 -30.53 -9.75
CA SER A 2 10.65 -30.88 -9.90
C SER A 2 11.51 -29.83 -9.19
N ILE A 3 12.58 -30.27 -8.53
CA ILE A 3 13.52 -29.38 -7.81
C ILE A 3 14.08 -28.32 -8.76
N GLU A 4 14.41 -28.72 -9.99
CA GLU A 4 14.91 -27.82 -11.04
C GLU A 4 13.90 -26.72 -11.42
N LEU A 5 12.59 -27.02 -11.44
CA LEU A 5 11.57 -26.00 -11.71
C LEU A 5 11.45 -25.01 -10.55
N GLN A 6 11.56 -25.48 -9.30
CA GLN A 6 11.53 -24.60 -8.12
C GLN A 6 12.72 -23.64 -8.14
N GLU A 7 13.93 -24.13 -8.42
CA GLU A 7 15.13 -23.30 -8.54
C GLU A 7 15.00 -22.23 -9.63
N GLN A 8 14.39 -22.58 -10.77
CA GLN A 8 14.12 -21.62 -11.85
C GLN A 8 13.12 -20.54 -11.42
N ILE A 9 12.05 -20.91 -10.71
CA ILE A 9 11.06 -19.96 -10.17
C ILE A 9 11.71 -19.01 -9.16
N ASP A 10 12.52 -19.53 -8.25
CA ASP A 10 13.19 -18.71 -7.22
C ASP A 10 14.18 -17.73 -7.85
N LYS A 11 14.90 -18.16 -8.90
CA LYS A 11 15.78 -17.28 -9.67
C LYS A 11 15.01 -16.17 -10.39
N LEU A 12 13.86 -16.50 -10.99
CA LEU A 12 13.00 -15.52 -11.65
C LEU A 12 12.45 -14.51 -10.64
N ARG A 13 11.95 -14.96 -9.48
CA ARG A 13 11.48 -14.09 -8.40
C ARG A 13 12.57 -13.13 -7.92
N TYR A 14 13.80 -13.63 -7.78
CA TYR A 14 14.93 -12.78 -7.41
C TYR A 14 15.23 -11.71 -8.47
N HIS A 15 15.25 -12.07 -9.76
CA HIS A 15 15.44 -11.08 -10.83
C HIS A 15 14.32 -10.04 -10.87
N VAL A 16 13.07 -10.44 -10.66
CA VAL A 16 11.93 -9.52 -10.60
C VAL A 16 12.07 -8.54 -9.42
N LYS A 17 12.52 -9.01 -8.25
CA LYS A 17 12.81 -8.13 -7.10
C LYS A 17 13.91 -7.12 -7.42
N MET A 18 15.00 -7.56 -8.05
CA MET A 18 16.08 -6.64 -8.50
C MET A 18 15.57 -5.61 -9.52
N LEU A 19 14.67 -6.00 -10.43
CA LEU A 19 14.06 -5.07 -11.38
C LEU A 19 13.10 -4.09 -10.70
N ALA A 20 12.35 -4.51 -9.68
CA ALA A 20 11.50 -3.61 -8.91
C ALA A 20 12.27 -2.50 -8.21
N GLU A 21 13.52 -2.75 -7.76
CA GLU A 21 14.39 -1.69 -7.24
C GLU A 21 14.73 -0.61 -8.30
N SER A 22 14.57 -0.92 -9.58
CA SER A 22 14.76 0.03 -10.69
C SER A 22 13.48 0.66 -11.21
N VAL A 23 12.31 0.21 -10.73
CA VAL A 23 11.02 0.83 -11.06
C VAL A 23 10.93 2.18 -10.33
N ASP A 24 10.62 3.24 -11.07
CA ASP A 24 10.33 4.52 -10.45
C ASP A 24 9.01 4.42 -9.68
N TYR A 25 9.10 4.32 -8.36
CA TYR A 25 7.96 4.26 -7.45
C TYR A 25 7.04 5.48 -7.57
N ARG A 26 7.55 6.62 -8.07
CA ARG A 26 6.73 7.83 -8.29
C ARG A 26 5.85 7.68 -9.53
N GLU A 27 6.35 7.00 -10.57
CA GLU A 27 5.60 6.79 -11.82
C GLU A 27 4.71 5.54 -11.75
N HIS A 28 5.13 4.52 -10.99
CA HIS A 28 4.45 3.22 -10.91
C HIS A 28 4.31 2.71 -9.46
N PRO A 29 3.62 3.44 -8.57
CA PRO A 29 3.54 3.11 -7.14
C PRO A 29 2.86 1.77 -6.84
N ILE A 30 1.73 1.45 -7.48
CA ILE A 30 1.03 0.16 -7.26
C ILE A 30 1.82 -1.02 -7.83
N PRO A 31 2.33 -1.00 -9.08
CA PRO A 31 3.19 -2.07 -9.58
C PRO A 31 4.41 -2.33 -8.70
N ALA A 32 5.07 -1.27 -8.23
CA ALA A 32 6.21 -1.39 -7.33
C ALA A 32 5.81 -2.01 -5.98
N LEU A 33 4.68 -1.58 -5.40
CA LEU A 33 4.13 -2.17 -4.17
C LEU A 33 3.83 -3.66 -4.36
N VAL A 34 3.13 -4.04 -5.43
CA VAL A 34 2.75 -5.44 -5.70
C VAL A 34 3.99 -6.33 -5.78
N ILE A 35 5.04 -5.90 -6.49
CA ILE A 35 6.28 -6.67 -6.57
C ILE A 35 6.99 -6.74 -5.21
N GLN A 36 7.06 -5.62 -4.48
CA GLN A 36 7.69 -5.59 -3.15
C GLN A 36 7.00 -6.53 -2.18
N MET A 37 5.67 -6.60 -2.25
CA MET A 37 4.84 -7.41 -1.38
C MET A 37 4.67 -8.86 -1.84
N ASP A 38 5.16 -9.22 -3.03
CA ASP A 38 4.89 -10.50 -3.71
C ASP A 38 3.39 -10.79 -3.78
N TRP A 39 2.60 -9.74 -4.03
CA TRP A 39 1.14 -9.80 -4.11
C TRP A 39 0.67 -10.34 -5.45
N ASP A 40 -0.42 -11.10 -5.42
CA ASP A 40 -1.23 -11.38 -6.60
C ASP A 40 -2.44 -10.43 -6.71
N ASP A 41 -3.26 -10.63 -7.74
CA ASP A 41 -4.46 -9.82 -7.98
C ASP A 41 -5.45 -9.91 -6.81
N SER A 42 -5.53 -11.06 -6.14
CA SER A 42 -6.43 -11.25 -5.00
C SER A 42 -5.95 -10.49 -3.78
N ASP A 43 -4.64 -10.43 -3.54
CA ASP A 43 -4.04 -9.64 -2.47
C ASP A 43 -4.33 -8.14 -2.67
N LEU A 44 -4.14 -7.65 -3.90
CA LEU A 44 -4.43 -6.25 -4.22
C LEU A 44 -5.92 -5.94 -4.06
N ASN A 45 -6.81 -6.83 -4.49
CA ASN A 45 -8.26 -6.67 -4.29
C ASN A 45 -8.63 -6.63 -2.81
N ARG A 46 -8.06 -7.50 -1.97
CA ARG A 46 -8.27 -7.45 -0.51
C ARG A 46 -7.82 -6.12 0.08
N ALA A 47 -6.75 -5.52 -0.45
CA ALA A 47 -6.33 -4.19 -0.03
C ALA A 47 -7.39 -3.16 -0.44
N HIS A 48 -7.89 -3.20 -1.67
CA HIS A 48 -9.00 -2.35 -2.11
C HIS A 48 -10.25 -2.48 -1.22
N ASP A 49 -10.66 -3.71 -0.88
CA ASP A 49 -11.82 -3.96 0.00
C ASP A 49 -11.67 -3.29 1.38
N VAL A 50 -10.45 -3.31 1.93
CA VAL A 50 -10.17 -2.62 3.20
C VAL A 50 -10.30 -1.11 3.04
N PHE A 51 -9.82 -0.52 1.95
CA PHE A 51 -9.94 0.94 1.75
C PHE A 51 -11.38 1.36 1.44
N GLU A 52 -12.08 0.63 0.58
CA GLU A 52 -13.46 0.88 0.18
C GLU A 52 -14.38 0.96 1.41
N LYS A 53 -14.27 -0.01 2.32
CA LYS A 53 -15.04 -0.03 3.58
C LYS A 53 -14.90 1.26 4.40
N TYR A 54 -13.75 1.90 4.37
CA TYR A 54 -13.49 3.11 5.14
C TYR A 54 -13.81 4.38 4.35
N ASP A 55 -13.73 4.33 3.03
CA ASP A 55 -14.22 5.39 2.15
C ASP A 55 -15.74 5.52 2.27
N GLU A 56 -16.48 4.41 2.24
CA GLU A 56 -17.93 4.39 2.46
C GLU A 56 -18.33 5.01 3.81
N LYS A 57 -17.55 4.76 4.87
CA LYS A 57 -17.76 5.38 6.18
C LYS A 57 -17.55 6.90 6.15
N LEU A 58 -16.52 7.37 5.45
CA LEU A 58 -16.28 8.79 5.26
C LEU A 58 -17.41 9.45 4.48
N GLU A 59 -17.89 8.82 3.41
CA GLU A 59 -19.01 9.31 2.60
C GLU A 59 -20.32 9.38 3.40
N ALA A 60 -20.55 8.40 4.28
CA ALA A 60 -21.69 8.39 5.19
C ALA A 60 -21.57 9.40 6.35
N GLY A 61 -20.43 10.08 6.49
CA GLY A 61 -20.16 11.01 7.60
C GLY A 61 -19.99 10.31 8.96
N GLU A 62 -19.65 9.02 8.94
CA GLU A 62 -19.42 8.23 10.15
C GLU A 62 -18.04 8.54 10.74
N ALA A 63 -17.95 8.44 12.07
CA ALA A 63 -16.67 8.53 12.75
C ALA A 63 -15.80 7.32 12.40
N VAL A 64 -14.65 7.57 11.77
CA VAL A 64 -13.70 6.52 11.39
C VAL A 64 -12.70 6.26 12.51
N ASN A 65 -12.54 4.99 12.88
CA ASN A 65 -11.46 4.53 13.75
C ASN A 65 -10.22 4.15 12.92
N TRP A 66 -9.26 5.06 12.84
CA TRP A 66 -8.02 4.87 12.09
C TRP A 66 -7.08 3.82 12.68
N HIS A 67 -7.18 3.56 13.99
CA HIS A 67 -6.44 2.47 14.63
C HIS A 67 -6.96 1.11 14.14
N GLU A 68 -8.29 0.96 14.04
CA GLU A 68 -8.91 -0.25 13.49
C GLU A 68 -8.56 -0.45 12.02
N PHE A 69 -8.50 0.64 11.23
CA PHE A 69 -8.07 0.59 9.83
C PHE A 69 -6.64 0.03 9.68
N GLU A 70 -5.68 0.61 10.42
CA GLU A 70 -4.30 0.12 10.42
C GLU A 70 -4.24 -1.35 10.86
N HIS A 71 -4.95 -1.70 11.93
CA HIS A 71 -4.95 -3.06 12.47
C HIS A 71 -5.44 -4.07 11.44
N LYS A 72 -6.51 -3.76 10.70
CA LYS A 72 -7.01 -4.62 9.62
C LYS A 72 -5.97 -4.86 8.53
N LEU A 73 -5.30 -3.81 8.05
CA LEU A 73 -4.24 -3.98 7.05
C LEU A 73 -3.11 -4.87 7.58
N ARG A 74 -2.73 -4.68 8.85
CA ARG A 74 -1.68 -5.48 9.48
C ARG A 74 -2.05 -6.94 9.63
N GLU A 75 -3.29 -7.24 10.02
CA GLU A 75 -3.78 -8.61 10.14
C GLU A 75 -3.96 -9.27 8.77
N GLU A 76 -4.61 -8.60 7.83
CA GLU A 76 -4.97 -9.13 6.50
C GLU A 76 -3.73 -9.58 5.71
N PHE A 77 -2.64 -8.82 5.83
CA PHE A 77 -1.38 -9.08 5.12
C PHE A 77 -0.25 -9.58 6.02
N SER A 78 -0.49 -9.74 7.33
CA SER A 78 0.54 -10.10 8.31
C SER A 78 1.78 -9.19 8.26
N ILE A 79 1.53 -7.88 8.17
CA ILE A 79 2.57 -6.85 7.97
C ILE A 79 2.80 -5.95 9.18
N GLY A 80 3.95 -5.29 9.20
CA GLY A 80 4.28 -4.25 10.17
C GLY A 80 3.81 -2.85 9.76
N TYR A 81 3.89 -1.91 10.70
CA TYR A 81 3.49 -0.51 10.50
C TYR A 81 4.19 0.18 9.32
N GLN A 82 5.49 -0.08 9.11
CA GLN A 82 6.24 0.53 7.99
C GLN A 82 5.70 0.11 6.62
N THR A 83 5.25 -1.14 6.51
CA THR A 83 4.61 -1.64 5.29
C THR A 83 3.23 -1.02 5.10
N VAL A 84 2.46 -0.82 6.18
CA VAL A 84 1.20 -0.07 6.11
C VAL A 84 1.45 1.32 5.52
N LYS A 85 2.44 2.07 6.01
CA LYS A 85 2.79 3.38 5.42
C LYS A 85 3.05 3.29 3.92
N SER A 86 3.82 2.28 3.49
CA SER A 86 4.15 2.06 2.07
C SER A 86 2.89 1.81 1.24
N ILE A 87 1.91 1.08 1.78
CA ILE A 87 0.60 0.88 1.15
C ILE A 87 -0.16 2.21 1.02
N ILE A 88 -0.27 2.98 2.11
CA ILE A 88 -0.98 4.27 2.10
C ILE A 88 -0.38 5.22 1.06
N ILE A 89 0.95 5.31 1.03
CA ILE A 89 1.70 6.17 0.10
C ILE A 89 1.48 5.69 -1.34
N ALA A 90 1.56 4.39 -1.60
CA ALA A 90 1.37 3.84 -2.94
C ALA A 90 -0.02 4.16 -3.50
N PHE A 91 -1.07 3.90 -2.71
CA PHE A 91 -2.44 4.20 -3.10
C PHE A 91 -2.65 5.70 -3.33
N TYR A 92 -2.12 6.55 -2.44
CA TYR A 92 -2.24 8.00 -2.60
C TYR A 92 -1.53 8.51 -3.85
N ALA A 93 -0.28 8.07 -4.08
CA ALA A 93 0.52 8.44 -5.24
C ALA A 93 -0.12 7.97 -6.55
N ASN A 94 -0.86 6.85 -6.52
CA ASN A 94 -1.64 6.36 -7.66
C ASN A 94 -3.02 7.02 -7.82
N HIS A 95 -3.32 8.06 -7.04
CA HIS A 95 -4.61 8.75 -7.00
C HIS A 95 -5.81 7.86 -6.63
N GLN A 96 -5.58 6.80 -5.86
CA GLN A 96 -6.60 5.89 -5.36
C GLN A 96 -6.87 6.15 -3.87
N TRP A 97 -8.13 6.02 -3.46
CA TRP A 97 -8.57 6.16 -2.06
C TRP A 97 -8.06 7.44 -1.37
N THR A 98 -7.95 8.53 -2.13
CA THR A 98 -7.20 9.72 -1.70
C THR A 98 -7.75 10.34 -0.42
N ASN A 99 -9.06 10.26 -0.18
CA ASN A 99 -9.70 10.74 1.06
C ASN A 99 -9.28 9.89 2.26
N VAL A 100 -9.40 8.56 2.16
CA VAL A 100 -8.95 7.61 3.19
C VAL A 100 -7.47 7.80 3.50
N CYS A 101 -6.61 7.87 2.46
CA CYS A 101 -5.19 8.09 2.65
C CYS A 101 -4.89 9.41 3.37
N ARG A 102 -5.57 10.51 2.99
CA ARG A 102 -5.37 11.82 3.62
C ARG A 102 -5.82 11.83 5.07
N GLU A 103 -7.00 11.31 5.37
CA GLU A 103 -7.53 11.33 6.73
C GLU A 103 -6.73 10.42 7.66
N TYR A 104 -6.31 9.23 7.19
CA TYR A 104 -5.37 8.39 7.94
C TYR A 104 -4.03 9.09 8.17
N ALA A 105 -3.46 9.69 7.12
CA ALA A 105 -2.19 10.41 7.20
C ALA A 105 -2.24 11.61 8.16
N LYS A 106 -3.36 12.33 8.24
CA LYS A 106 -3.59 13.40 9.23
C LYS A 106 -3.68 12.85 10.65
N ALA A 107 -4.37 11.71 10.84
CA ALA A 107 -4.54 11.10 12.15
C ALA A 107 -3.22 10.56 12.73
N TYR A 108 -2.30 10.11 11.87
CA TYR A 108 -1.00 9.54 12.23
C TYR A 108 0.17 10.27 11.55
N GLU A 109 0.16 11.60 11.56
CA GLU A 109 1.14 12.42 10.83
C GLU A 109 2.58 12.02 11.18
N CYS A 110 3.38 11.83 10.13
CA CYS A 110 4.82 11.59 10.21
C CYS A 110 5.52 12.15 8.97
N VAL A 111 6.86 12.15 8.97
CA VAL A 111 7.67 12.74 7.90
C VAL A 111 7.33 12.16 6.54
N GLU A 112 7.10 10.85 6.48
CA GLU A 112 6.76 10.14 5.25
C GLU A 112 5.39 10.56 4.70
N PHE A 113 4.47 11.03 5.56
CA PHE A 113 3.13 11.47 5.15
C PHE A 113 3.03 12.96 4.82
N HIS A 114 4.09 13.76 5.00
CA HIS A 114 4.03 15.19 4.72
C HIS A 114 3.59 15.50 3.27
N HIS A 115 4.00 14.70 2.30
CA HIS A 115 3.58 14.87 0.90
C HIS A 115 2.07 14.60 0.68
N ILE A 116 1.42 13.90 1.61
CA ILE A 116 -0.02 13.68 1.64
C ILE A 116 -0.72 14.81 2.38
N THR A 117 -0.20 15.21 3.56
CA THR A 117 -0.89 16.12 4.48
C THR A 117 -0.66 17.61 4.19
N ARG A 118 0.46 17.98 3.57
CA ARG A 118 0.87 19.38 3.36
C ARG A 118 0.77 19.85 1.91
N GLY A 119 0.52 18.94 0.97
CA GLY A 119 0.47 19.24 -0.47
C GLY A 119 1.83 19.65 -1.05
N GLU A 120 1.96 19.66 -2.38
CA GLU A 120 3.20 19.98 -3.11
C GLU A 120 3.61 21.47 -3.05
N GLY A 121 3.02 22.29 -2.17
CA GLY A 121 3.23 23.74 -2.09
C GLY A 121 3.98 24.25 -0.85
N ASP A 122 4.26 23.39 0.13
CA ASP A 122 4.84 23.77 1.43
C ASP A 122 6.25 23.19 1.65
N LEU A 123 7.03 23.01 0.57
CA LEU A 123 8.46 22.65 0.60
C LEU A 123 9.32 23.72 -0.09
#